data_AF-A0A7G9WLF2-F1
#
_entry.id   AF-A0A7G9WLF2-F1
#
_cell.length_a   1.000
_cell.length_b   1.000
_cell.length_c   1.000
_cell.angle_alpha   90.00
_cell.angle_beta   90.00
_cell.angle_gamma   90.00
#
_symmetry.space_group_name_H-M   'P 1'
#
loop_
_entity.id
_entity.type
_entity.pdbx_description
1 polymer ?
#
loop_
_entity_poly.entity_id
_entity_poly.type
_entity_poly.pdbx_seq_one_letter_code
_entity_poly.pdbx_strand_id
1 'polypeptide(L)'
;MRAGRRREEPVVFLENQRNHKNIPVLYWENSVGRSQSCDIVLPDSAVSRDHAVLMRRESGWLLTDTDSKGGTYLNGKRIRDTVKVIPGDLIGIGRTNLVFRRVTDANVKSPRHRARRTANQASLLAMCTIIQVLCFIQAFFGDKQFSMLPLIPMITVIGAEWVFYMISRHVLGRTNFELETLAFTLSGVGIALLCGTREKLTKTQTAPSPFTLYHPTMDAVYSQIIMMVGGLVLFSFLIWFMQDLTRVNKWRTPIAVIGLLLLAAPLAIGTSVNGSKNWIHLAGISVQPSEFVKLCFIFAGAATLDHLQTRRNLIGFIGLLAGVMGILILERDIGGAAVFFATFLIIAFMRSGSMRTVVLSIAAAGVGIVTVLTMFGHVKERFEVWRHVWDTNNIYDKGFQQTRVLTYSASGGLFGVGIGNGGLGGGTGPLKGYTNVTANTSDLVFGMMNEELGLLMSIVLIGVIAMFILFARSDATRSRSTFYSITACAAAGMLLFQACLNIFGSTDVFPLTGVTLPFISAGGSSMMAVWGALAFIKSSDERTYAVRRRS
;
A
#
# COMPACT_ATOMS: atom_id res chain seq x y z
N MET A 1 -23.17 -3.28 23.23
CA MET A 1 -22.80 -4.09 22.04
C MET A 1 -21.45 -3.61 21.53
N ARG A 2 -20.39 -4.43 21.64
CA ARG A 2 -19.03 -4.04 21.21
C ARG A 2 -18.95 -4.11 19.68
N ALA A 3 -18.77 -2.97 19.03
CA ALA A 3 -18.49 -2.86 17.60
C ALA A 3 -17.14 -3.55 17.30
N GLY A 4 -17.12 -4.53 16.40
CA GLY A 4 -15.90 -5.22 15.97
C GLY A 4 -15.83 -6.73 16.26
N ARG A 5 -16.91 -7.38 16.71
CA ARG A 5 -16.93 -8.85 16.76
C ARG A 5 -16.82 -9.42 15.34
N ARG A 6 -15.77 -10.23 15.14
CA ARG A 6 -15.52 -11.05 13.94
C ARG A 6 -16.63 -12.10 13.79
N ARG A 7 -16.75 -12.72 12.61
CA ARG A 7 -17.78 -13.73 12.27
C ARG A 7 -18.05 -14.68 13.46
N GLU A 8 -19.29 -14.70 13.94
CA GLU A 8 -19.73 -15.60 15.02
C GLU A 8 -20.25 -16.95 14.48
N GLU A 9 -20.29 -17.13 13.16
CA GLU A 9 -20.76 -18.36 12.53
C GLU A 9 -19.62 -19.37 12.38
N PRO A 10 -19.72 -20.56 13.01
CA PRO A 10 -18.73 -21.60 12.87
C PRO A 10 -18.72 -22.17 11.45
N VAL A 11 -17.52 -22.35 10.89
CA VAL A 11 -17.30 -22.97 9.58
C VAL A 11 -17.23 -24.49 9.70
N VAL A 12 -16.80 -24.99 10.86
CA VAL A 12 -16.77 -26.40 11.32
C VAL A 12 -16.73 -26.42 12.85
N PHE A 13 -16.83 -27.61 13.46
CA PHE A 13 -16.70 -27.79 14.90
C PHE A 13 -15.59 -28.77 15.24
N LEU A 14 -14.95 -28.54 16.38
CA LEU A 14 -14.09 -29.49 17.06
C LEU A 14 -14.81 -29.95 18.32
N GLU A 15 -15.26 -31.20 18.33
CA GLU A 15 -15.91 -31.78 19.51
C GLU A 15 -14.85 -32.41 20.41
N ASN A 16 -14.76 -31.94 21.65
CA ASN A 16 -13.84 -32.56 22.62
C ASN A 16 -14.41 -33.90 23.09
N GLN A 17 -13.65 -34.99 22.85
CA GLN A 17 -14.09 -36.36 23.12
C GLN A 17 -14.36 -36.63 24.61
N ARG A 18 -13.72 -35.89 25.53
CA ARG A 18 -13.84 -36.14 26.98
C ARG A 18 -15.11 -35.54 27.59
N ASN A 19 -15.55 -34.38 27.08
CA ASN A 19 -16.66 -33.63 27.67
C ASN A 19 -17.76 -33.26 26.66
N HIS A 20 -17.67 -33.78 25.43
CA HIS A 20 -18.59 -33.53 24.32
C HIS A 20 -18.83 -32.04 24.02
N LYS A 21 -17.89 -31.17 24.43
CA LYS A 21 -18.01 -29.74 24.21
C LYS A 21 -17.63 -29.42 22.77
N ASN A 22 -18.55 -28.83 22.04
CA ASN A 22 -18.31 -28.31 20.69
C ASN A 22 -17.58 -26.98 20.76
N ILE A 23 -16.37 -26.95 20.19
CA ILE A 23 -15.56 -25.76 20.01
C ILE A 23 -15.83 -25.24 18.59
N PRO A 24 -16.43 -24.05 18.43
CA PRO A 24 -16.69 -23.49 17.11
C PRO A 24 -15.38 -23.07 16.45
N VAL A 25 -15.16 -23.51 15.22
CA VAL A 25 -14.04 -23.06 14.39
C VAL A 25 -14.56 -21.91 13.52
N LEU A 26 -14.25 -20.69 13.93
CA LEU A 26 -14.85 -19.48 13.35
C LEU A 26 -14.15 -19.00 12.07
N TYR A 27 -12.88 -19.35 11.89
CA TYR A 27 -12.05 -18.83 10.82
C TYR A 27 -11.61 -19.93 9.86
N TRP A 28 -11.09 -19.55 8.69
CA TRP A 28 -10.45 -20.53 7.78
C TRP A 28 -9.01 -20.81 8.17
N GLU A 29 -8.45 -20.14 9.16
CA GLU A 29 -7.11 -20.39 9.67
C GLU A 29 -7.18 -20.11 11.17
N ASN A 30 -6.97 -21.13 11.98
CA ASN A 30 -7.16 -21.06 13.43
C ASN A 30 -5.91 -21.62 14.10
N SER A 31 -5.30 -20.81 14.95
CA SER A 31 -4.25 -21.23 15.86
C SER A 31 -4.85 -22.03 17.03
N VAL A 32 -4.24 -23.16 17.35
CA VAL A 32 -4.62 -24.05 18.45
C VAL A 32 -3.47 -24.12 19.44
N GLY A 33 -3.75 -23.88 20.72
CA GLY A 33 -2.70 -23.90 21.74
C GLY A 33 -3.19 -23.54 23.13
N ARG A 34 -2.27 -23.52 24.10
CA ARG A 34 -2.56 -23.20 25.51
C ARG A 34 -2.62 -21.69 25.76
N SER A 35 -2.01 -20.87 24.90
CA SER A 35 -1.99 -19.42 25.07
C SER A 35 -3.38 -18.83 24.86
N GLN A 36 -3.74 -17.80 25.64
CA GLN A 36 -4.96 -17.02 25.39
C GLN A 36 -4.93 -16.24 24.06
N SER A 37 -3.77 -16.15 23.41
CA SER A 37 -3.62 -15.57 22.09
C SER A 37 -4.05 -16.51 20.95
N CYS A 38 -4.32 -17.79 21.23
CA CYS A 38 -4.79 -18.75 20.22
C CYS A 38 -6.29 -18.59 19.95
N ASP A 39 -6.72 -18.86 18.71
CA ASP A 39 -8.13 -18.84 18.34
C ASP A 39 -8.90 -19.96 19.05
N ILE A 40 -8.28 -21.12 19.17
CA ILE A 40 -8.78 -22.28 19.92
C ILE A 40 -7.85 -22.52 21.11
N VAL A 41 -8.31 -22.09 22.28
CA VAL A 41 -7.56 -22.23 23.53
C VAL A 41 -7.87 -23.58 24.17
N LEU A 42 -6.84 -24.41 24.31
CA LEU A 42 -6.90 -25.69 25.02
C LEU A 42 -6.22 -25.54 26.38
N PRO A 43 -6.96 -25.55 27.50
CA PRO A 43 -6.41 -25.36 28.85
C PRO A 43 -5.76 -26.66 29.37
N ASP A 44 -4.77 -27.17 28.64
CA ASP A 44 -4.05 -28.41 28.94
C ASP A 44 -2.56 -28.11 29.07
N SER A 45 -1.95 -28.51 30.18
CA SER A 45 -0.54 -28.25 30.47
C SER A 45 0.42 -28.98 29.52
N ALA A 46 -0.01 -30.08 28.89
CA ALA A 46 0.74 -30.78 27.86
C ALA A 46 0.71 -30.07 26.50
N VAL A 47 -0.16 -29.06 26.34
CA VAL A 47 -0.28 -28.29 25.11
C VAL A 47 0.69 -27.11 25.14
N SER A 48 1.53 -27.02 24.10
CA SER A 48 2.38 -25.85 23.85
C SER A 48 1.54 -24.56 23.80
N ARG A 49 2.14 -23.42 24.16
CA ARG A 49 1.45 -22.11 24.06
C ARG A 49 0.85 -21.89 22.66
N ASP A 50 1.60 -22.35 21.68
CA ASP A 50 1.43 -22.28 20.25
C ASP A 50 1.69 -23.72 19.75
N HIS A 51 0.66 -24.50 19.40
CA HIS A 51 0.79 -25.95 19.22
C HIS A 51 0.54 -26.43 17.78
N ALA A 52 -0.60 -26.05 17.21
CA ALA A 52 -1.00 -26.47 15.88
C ALA A 52 -1.80 -25.39 15.19
N VAL A 53 -1.91 -25.49 13.86
CA VAL A 53 -2.76 -24.62 13.04
C VAL A 53 -3.71 -25.49 12.23
N LEU A 54 -5.00 -25.18 12.33
CA LEU A 54 -6.06 -25.78 11.53
C LEU A 54 -6.52 -24.77 10.48
N MET A 55 -6.31 -25.08 9.21
CA MET A 55 -6.58 -24.17 8.10
C MET A 55 -7.42 -24.82 6.99
N ARG A 56 -8.22 -24.03 6.29
CA ARG A 56 -9.04 -24.42 5.15
C ARG A 56 -8.39 -23.86 3.88
N ARG A 57 -8.04 -24.75 2.95
CA ARG A 57 -7.57 -24.43 1.60
C ARG A 57 -8.57 -24.97 0.57
N GLU A 58 -8.33 -24.73 -0.72
CA GLU A 58 -9.19 -25.27 -1.80
C GLU A 58 -9.26 -26.80 -1.78
N SER A 59 -8.16 -27.46 -1.38
CA SER A 59 -8.06 -28.92 -1.28
C SER A 59 -8.78 -29.53 -0.07
N GLY A 60 -9.25 -28.73 0.88
CA GLY A 60 -9.93 -29.16 2.11
C GLY A 60 -9.36 -28.53 3.38
N TRP A 61 -9.68 -29.12 4.53
CA TRP A 61 -9.09 -28.74 5.80
C TRP A 61 -7.73 -29.40 5.96
N LEU A 62 -6.75 -28.65 6.45
CA LEU A 62 -5.37 -29.04 6.65
C LEU A 62 -4.98 -28.75 8.10
N LEU A 63 -4.19 -29.65 8.68
CA LEU A 63 -3.65 -29.54 10.02
C LEU A 63 -2.13 -29.58 9.95
N THR A 64 -1.49 -28.61 10.63
CA THR A 64 -0.04 -28.47 10.68
C THR A 64 0.41 -28.31 12.12
N ASP A 65 1.41 -29.08 12.55
CA ASP A 65 2.07 -28.91 13.84
C ASP A 65 3.05 -27.73 13.78
N THR A 66 3.10 -26.88 14.81
CA THR A 66 3.98 -25.70 14.84
C THR A 66 5.27 -25.94 15.61
N ASP A 67 5.90 -27.11 15.41
CA ASP A 67 7.09 -27.57 16.15
C ASP A 67 6.80 -27.65 17.66
N SER A 68 5.68 -28.29 17.99
CA SER A 68 5.18 -28.38 19.35
C SER A 68 5.96 -29.40 20.17
N LYS A 69 6.11 -29.17 21.48
CA LYS A 69 6.83 -30.10 22.37
C LYS A 69 6.19 -31.50 22.45
N GLY A 70 4.86 -31.56 22.37
CA GLY A 70 4.09 -32.80 22.49
C GLY A 70 3.82 -33.51 21.16
N GLY A 71 3.96 -32.78 20.04
CA GLY A 71 3.52 -33.24 18.73
C GLY A 71 1.99 -33.26 18.58
N THR A 72 1.54 -33.06 17.34
CA THR A 72 0.14 -33.22 16.95
C THR A 72 -0.10 -34.62 16.36
N TYR A 73 -1.26 -35.21 16.64
CA TYR A 73 -1.65 -36.54 16.19
C TYR A 73 -2.96 -36.47 15.39
N LEU A 74 -3.05 -37.23 14.30
CA LEU A 74 -4.27 -37.43 13.52
C LEU A 74 -4.57 -38.92 13.49
N ASN A 75 -5.75 -39.32 13.98
CA ASN A 75 -6.17 -40.72 14.10
C ASN A 75 -5.10 -41.61 14.78
N GLY A 76 -4.47 -41.09 15.84
CA GLY A 76 -3.42 -41.78 16.60
C GLY A 76 -2.02 -41.75 15.98
N LYS A 77 -1.85 -41.29 14.73
CA LYS A 77 -0.54 -41.16 14.09
C LYS A 77 0.00 -39.74 14.24
N ARG A 78 1.25 -39.61 14.67
CA ARG A 78 1.92 -38.29 14.78
C ARG A 78 2.11 -37.70 13.38
N ILE A 79 1.64 -36.47 13.19
CA ILE A 79 1.87 -35.74 11.93
C ILE A 79 3.27 -35.13 11.95
N ARG A 80 3.96 -35.17 10.80
CA ARG A 80 5.28 -34.52 10.61
C ARG A 80 5.17 -33.33 9.66
N ASP A 81 4.34 -33.47 8.63
CA ASP A 81 4.03 -32.43 7.66
C ASP A 81 2.56 -32.00 7.78
N THR A 82 2.15 -31.08 6.91
CA THR A 82 0.75 -30.64 6.80
C THR A 82 -0.12 -31.77 6.24
N VAL A 83 -1.15 -32.19 6.98
CA VAL A 83 -2.03 -33.31 6.61
C VAL A 83 -3.46 -32.84 6.42
N LYS A 84 -4.18 -33.43 5.45
CA LYS A 84 -5.61 -33.17 5.22
C LYS A 84 -6.47 -33.83 6.30
N VAL A 85 -7.45 -33.09 6.80
CA VAL A 85 -8.43 -33.51 7.79
C VAL A 85 -9.81 -33.59 7.15
N ILE A 86 -10.52 -34.68 7.41
CA ILE A 86 -11.90 -34.90 6.98
C ILE A 86 -12.84 -35.02 8.19
N PRO A 87 -14.14 -34.69 8.03
CA PRO A 87 -15.13 -34.88 9.08
C PRO A 87 -15.14 -36.33 9.59
N GLY A 88 -15.08 -36.49 10.91
CA GLY A 88 -14.93 -37.78 11.59
C GLY A 88 -13.51 -38.04 12.11
N ASP A 89 -12.50 -37.33 11.61
CA ASP A 89 -11.12 -37.52 12.06
C ASP A 89 -10.92 -37.08 13.52
N LEU A 90 -10.06 -37.82 14.22
CA LEU A 90 -9.64 -37.56 15.60
C LEU A 90 -8.30 -36.80 15.60
N ILE A 91 -8.32 -35.57 16.10
CA ILE A 91 -7.15 -34.72 16.27
C ILE A 91 -6.69 -34.77 17.73
N GLY A 92 -5.51 -35.32 17.98
CA GLY A 92 -4.87 -35.37 19.30
C GLY A 92 -3.87 -34.23 19.46
N ILE A 93 -4.09 -33.37 20.46
CA ILE A 93 -3.21 -32.26 20.83
C ILE A 93 -2.98 -32.29 22.34
N GLY A 94 -1.75 -32.61 22.77
CA GLY A 94 -1.46 -32.86 24.18
C GLY A 94 -2.23 -34.07 24.72
N ARG A 95 -3.07 -33.87 25.74
CA ARG A 95 -4.00 -34.88 26.29
C ARG A 95 -5.43 -34.71 25.78
N THR A 96 -5.67 -33.73 24.90
CA THR A 96 -6.99 -33.40 24.39
C THR A 96 -7.21 -34.05 23.03
N ASN A 97 -8.28 -34.83 22.91
CA ASN A 97 -8.73 -35.40 21.64
C ASN A 97 -9.95 -34.64 21.13
N LEU A 98 -9.88 -34.15 19.90
CA LEU A 98 -10.89 -33.33 19.24
C LEU A 98 -11.38 -34.04 17.97
N VAL A 99 -12.67 -34.32 17.87
CA VAL A 99 -13.30 -34.89 16.68
C VAL A 99 -13.71 -33.76 15.74
N PHE A 100 -13.33 -33.85 14.47
CA PHE A 100 -13.65 -32.85 13.46
C PHE A 100 -15.07 -33.06 12.90
N ARG A 101 -15.98 -32.08 13.05
CA ARG A 101 -17.42 -32.18 12.71
C ARG A 101 -17.87 -31.09 11.73
N ARG A 102 -18.90 -31.36 10.91
CA ARG A 102 -19.50 -30.34 10.01
C ARG A 102 -20.50 -29.47 10.77
N VAL A 103 -20.76 -28.28 10.24
CA VAL A 103 -21.76 -27.32 10.79
C VAL A 103 -23.17 -27.87 10.71
N THR A 104 -23.49 -28.69 9.70
CA THR A 104 -24.79 -29.36 9.55
C THR A 104 -25.12 -30.31 10.71
N ASP A 105 -24.10 -30.82 11.38
CA ASP A 105 -24.24 -31.78 12.47
C ASP A 105 -24.43 -31.07 13.83
N ALA A 106 -24.28 -29.74 13.86
CA ALA A 106 -24.36 -28.92 15.05
C ALA A 106 -25.61 -28.03 15.02
N ASN A 107 -26.48 -28.21 15.99
CA ASN A 107 -27.78 -27.55 16.09
C ASN A 107 -27.64 -26.08 16.53
N VAL A 108 -27.20 -25.18 15.65
CA VAL A 108 -26.98 -23.74 15.96
C VAL A 108 -27.90 -22.85 15.13
N LYS A 109 -28.69 -21.99 15.80
CA LYS A 109 -29.55 -20.98 15.18
C LYS A 109 -28.70 -19.89 14.52
N SER A 110 -28.84 -19.69 13.21
CA SER A 110 -28.17 -18.59 12.48
C SER A 110 -28.81 -17.23 12.81
N PRO A 111 -28.05 -16.20 13.21
CA PRO A 111 -28.60 -14.86 13.42
C PRO A 111 -29.02 -14.20 12.09
N ARG A 112 -30.13 -13.45 12.11
CA ARG A 112 -30.66 -12.72 10.93
C ARG A 112 -29.71 -11.60 10.50
N HIS A 113 -29.22 -11.68 9.27
CA HIS A 113 -28.44 -10.62 8.62
C HIS A 113 -29.25 -9.33 8.44
N ARG A 114 -28.78 -8.20 9.00
CA ARG A 114 -29.18 -6.87 8.51
C ARG A 114 -28.33 -6.56 7.27
N ALA A 115 -28.94 -6.64 6.09
CA ALA A 115 -28.34 -6.19 4.85
C ALA A 115 -28.07 -4.67 4.95
N ARG A 116 -26.82 -4.29 5.18
CA ARG A 116 -26.40 -2.89 5.08
C ARG A 116 -26.52 -2.52 3.60
N ARG A 117 -27.36 -1.54 3.24
CA ARG A 117 -27.44 -1.01 1.87
C ARG A 117 -26.04 -0.61 1.43
N THR A 118 -25.48 -1.34 0.46
CA THR A 118 -24.22 -0.96 -0.20
C THR A 118 -24.49 0.29 -1.01
N ALA A 119 -23.58 1.28 -0.95
CA ALA A 119 -23.66 2.46 -1.81
C ALA A 119 -23.74 2.02 -3.28
N ASN A 120 -24.52 2.74 -4.10
CA ASN A 120 -24.58 2.45 -5.52
C ASN A 120 -23.21 2.79 -6.14
N GLN A 121 -22.51 1.78 -6.66
CA GLN A 121 -21.14 1.94 -7.15
C GLN A 121 -21.07 2.86 -8.36
N ALA A 122 -22.10 2.83 -9.21
CA ALA A 122 -22.19 3.73 -10.35
C ALA A 122 -22.31 5.20 -9.92
N SER A 123 -22.99 5.49 -8.80
CA SER A 123 -23.09 6.86 -8.30
C SER A 123 -21.78 7.36 -7.67
N LEU A 124 -21.02 6.47 -7.02
CA LEU A 124 -19.68 6.81 -6.53
C LEU A 124 -18.72 7.11 -7.69
N LEU A 125 -18.78 6.30 -8.75
CA LEU A 125 -17.99 6.53 -9.97
C LEU A 125 -18.39 7.84 -10.66
N ALA A 126 -19.70 8.11 -10.79
CA ALA A 126 -20.18 9.37 -11.33
C ALA A 126 -19.68 10.59 -10.54
N MET A 127 -19.63 10.51 -9.21
CA MET A 127 -19.04 11.55 -8.36
C MET A 127 -17.54 11.72 -8.62
N CYS A 128 -16.79 10.63 -8.79
CA CYS A 128 -15.37 10.67 -9.17
C CYS A 128 -15.18 11.39 -10.52
N THR A 129 -15.95 11.00 -11.54
CA THR A 129 -15.93 11.63 -12.86
C THR A 129 -16.27 13.12 -12.78
N ILE A 130 -17.26 13.53 -11.97
CA ILE A 130 -17.59 14.96 -11.79
C ILE A 130 -16.40 15.73 -11.22
N ILE A 131 -15.74 15.20 -10.18
CA ILE A 131 -14.56 15.85 -9.57
C ILE A 131 -13.45 16.00 -10.61
N GLN A 132 -13.16 14.94 -11.37
CA GLN A 132 -12.14 14.98 -12.42
C GLN A 132 -12.47 16.00 -13.51
N VAL A 133 -13.72 16.02 -14.01
CA VAL A 133 -14.16 16.99 -15.01
C VAL A 133 -13.99 18.41 -14.49
N LEU A 134 -14.37 18.70 -13.25
CA LEU A 134 -14.18 20.03 -12.65
C LEU A 134 -12.70 20.41 -12.52
N CYS A 135 -11.82 19.48 -12.18
CA CYS A 135 -10.37 19.71 -12.16
C CYS A 135 -9.82 19.97 -13.57
N PHE A 136 -10.19 19.15 -14.56
CA PHE A 136 -9.75 19.35 -15.94
C PHE A 136 -10.28 20.64 -16.55
N ILE A 137 -11.53 21.04 -16.24
CA ILE A 137 -12.08 22.36 -16.61
C ILE A 137 -11.17 23.48 -16.14
N GLN A 138 -10.66 23.43 -14.90
CA GLN A 138 -9.70 24.44 -14.44
C GLN A 138 -8.41 24.42 -15.25
N ALA A 139 -7.88 23.24 -15.56
CA ALA A 139 -6.67 23.09 -16.37
C ALA A 139 -6.82 23.67 -17.80
N PHE A 140 -8.01 23.64 -18.40
CA PHE A 140 -8.28 24.28 -19.69
C PHE A 140 -8.11 25.81 -19.66
N PHE A 141 -8.33 26.43 -18.51
CA PHE A 141 -8.28 27.88 -18.31
C PHE A 141 -7.07 28.34 -17.49
N GLY A 142 -6.06 27.48 -17.31
CA GLY A 142 -4.84 27.82 -16.57
C GLY A 142 -4.07 28.97 -17.24
N ASP A 143 -3.56 29.90 -16.43
CA ASP A 143 -2.95 31.17 -16.86
C ASP A 143 -3.94 32.17 -17.48
N LYS A 144 -5.23 32.07 -17.11
CA LYS A 144 -6.33 32.90 -17.64
C LYS A 144 -6.45 32.85 -19.17
N GLN A 145 -5.86 31.84 -19.82
CA GLN A 145 -5.93 31.59 -21.25
C GLN A 145 -6.49 30.21 -21.50
N PHE A 146 -7.24 30.07 -22.59
CA PHE A 146 -7.80 28.80 -23.00
C PHE A 146 -6.76 27.93 -23.72
N SER A 147 -6.66 26.65 -23.36
CA SER A 147 -5.81 25.66 -24.01
C SER A 147 -6.48 24.29 -24.08
N MET A 148 -6.54 23.68 -25.26
CA MET A 148 -7.11 22.34 -25.47
C MET A 148 -6.19 21.17 -25.10
N LEU A 149 -4.95 21.43 -24.67
CA LEU A 149 -4.00 20.37 -24.30
C LEU A 149 -4.53 19.37 -23.25
N PRO A 150 -5.31 19.78 -22.24
CA PRO A 150 -5.85 18.85 -21.25
C PRO A 150 -6.95 17.91 -21.77
N LEU A 151 -7.46 18.12 -23.01
CA LEU A 151 -8.59 17.35 -23.55
C LEU A 151 -8.30 15.86 -23.70
N ILE A 152 -7.16 15.52 -24.33
CA ILE A 152 -6.77 14.12 -24.53
C ILE A 152 -6.52 13.43 -23.16
N PRO A 153 -5.74 14.02 -22.23
CA PRO A 153 -5.62 13.50 -20.86
C PRO A 153 -6.97 13.27 -20.16
N MET A 154 -7.88 14.24 -20.21
CA MET A 154 -9.20 14.14 -19.58
C MET A 154 -10.01 12.95 -20.12
N ILE A 155 -10.13 12.86 -21.45
CA ILE A 155 -10.88 11.77 -22.11
C ILE A 155 -10.24 10.43 -21.80
N THR A 156 -8.92 10.35 -21.78
CA THR A 156 -8.20 9.09 -21.54
C THR A 156 -8.35 8.61 -20.10
N VAL A 157 -8.26 9.51 -19.10
CA VAL A 157 -8.43 9.14 -17.68
C VAL A 157 -9.87 8.71 -17.41
N ILE A 158 -10.86 9.49 -17.83
CA ILE A 158 -12.29 9.16 -17.65
C ILE A 158 -12.63 7.88 -18.42
N GLY A 159 -12.15 7.75 -19.67
CA GLY A 159 -12.33 6.54 -20.47
C GLY A 159 -11.75 5.31 -19.78
N ALA A 160 -10.52 5.39 -19.27
CA ALA A 160 -9.87 4.31 -18.54
C ALA A 160 -10.64 3.91 -17.27
N GLU A 161 -11.17 4.88 -16.52
CA GLU A 161 -12.00 4.66 -15.33
C GLU A 161 -13.25 3.84 -15.67
N TRP A 162 -14.04 4.28 -16.65
CA TRP A 162 -15.30 3.62 -17.03
C TRP A 162 -15.06 2.27 -17.72
N VAL A 163 -14.07 2.17 -18.59
CA VAL A 163 -13.68 0.89 -19.20
C VAL A 163 -13.25 -0.11 -18.13
N PHE A 164 -12.42 0.32 -17.17
CA PHE A 164 -11.98 -0.55 -16.09
C PHE A 164 -13.14 -0.97 -15.18
N TYR A 165 -14.09 -0.08 -14.89
CA TYR A 165 -15.33 -0.43 -14.20
C TYR A 165 -16.11 -1.52 -14.92
N MET A 166 -16.33 -1.36 -16.23
CA MET A 166 -17.06 -2.33 -17.05
C MET A 166 -16.35 -3.68 -17.10
N ILE A 167 -15.03 -3.71 -17.30
CA ILE A 167 -14.23 -4.95 -17.28
C ILE A 167 -14.30 -5.61 -15.90
N SER A 168 -14.12 -4.84 -14.82
CA SER A 168 -14.15 -5.34 -13.45
C SER A 168 -15.50 -6.00 -13.11
N ARG A 169 -16.60 -5.41 -13.59
CA ARG A 169 -17.95 -5.89 -13.31
C ARG A 169 -18.39 -7.03 -14.21
N HIS A 170 -18.18 -6.91 -15.52
CA HIS A 170 -18.72 -7.87 -16.50
C HIS A 170 -17.75 -9.02 -16.80
N VAL A 171 -16.45 -8.75 -16.89
CA VAL A 171 -15.45 -9.78 -17.25
C VAL A 171 -14.92 -10.47 -16.00
N LEU A 172 -14.57 -9.69 -14.96
CA LEU A 172 -13.97 -10.23 -13.74
C LEU A 172 -15.01 -10.61 -12.67
N GLY A 173 -16.28 -10.22 -12.84
CA GLY A 173 -17.37 -10.55 -11.92
C GLY A 173 -17.20 -9.98 -10.51
N ARG A 174 -16.44 -8.89 -10.35
CA ARG A 174 -16.20 -8.26 -9.04
C ARG A 174 -17.42 -7.46 -8.61
N THR A 175 -17.82 -7.61 -7.35
CA THR A 175 -19.04 -6.97 -6.82
C THR A 175 -18.79 -5.65 -6.10
N ASN A 176 -17.54 -5.21 -5.95
CA ASN A 176 -17.12 -4.01 -5.22
C ASN A 176 -16.19 -3.15 -6.11
N PHE A 177 -16.31 -1.83 -6.05
CA PHE A 177 -15.45 -0.90 -6.82
C PHE A 177 -15.04 0.34 -6.02
N GLU A 178 -15.24 0.33 -4.71
CA GLU A 178 -15.04 1.48 -3.82
C GLU A 178 -13.56 1.92 -3.79
N LEU A 179 -12.63 0.98 -3.61
CA LEU A 179 -11.19 1.25 -3.56
C LEU A 179 -10.64 1.80 -4.88
N GLU A 180 -11.06 1.21 -5.99
CA GLU A 180 -10.69 1.65 -7.34
C GLU A 180 -11.19 3.08 -7.58
N THR A 181 -12.42 3.39 -7.18
CA THR A 181 -12.98 4.75 -7.28
C THR A 181 -12.13 5.77 -6.52
N LEU A 182 -11.72 5.46 -5.28
CA LEU A 182 -10.84 6.34 -4.50
C LEU A 182 -9.48 6.54 -5.17
N ALA A 183 -8.89 5.48 -5.73
CA ALA A 183 -7.63 5.55 -6.45
C ALA A 183 -7.74 6.35 -7.76
N PHE A 184 -8.84 6.21 -8.51
CA PHE A 184 -9.14 7.03 -9.68
C PHE A 184 -9.35 8.50 -9.31
N THR A 185 -9.99 8.82 -8.18
CA THR A 185 -10.10 10.21 -7.71
C THR A 185 -8.72 10.82 -7.49
N LEU A 186 -7.84 10.13 -6.76
CA LEU A 186 -6.50 10.65 -6.45
C LEU A 186 -5.62 10.77 -7.71
N SER A 187 -5.59 9.73 -8.55
CA SER A 187 -4.79 9.72 -9.78
C SER A 187 -5.31 10.71 -10.83
N GLY A 188 -6.63 10.82 -11.00
CA GLY A 188 -7.24 11.79 -11.88
C GLY A 188 -6.96 13.23 -11.47
N VAL A 189 -7.03 13.54 -10.17
CA VAL A 189 -6.65 14.86 -9.64
C VAL A 189 -5.16 15.13 -9.84
N GLY A 190 -4.28 14.17 -9.56
CA GLY A 190 -2.84 14.30 -9.81
C GLY A 190 -2.50 14.56 -11.27
N ILE A 191 -3.15 13.86 -12.21
CA ILE A 191 -2.97 14.06 -13.65
C ILE A 191 -3.52 15.43 -14.09
N ALA A 192 -4.66 15.87 -13.55
CA ALA A 192 -5.21 17.20 -13.83
C ALA A 192 -4.27 18.32 -13.34
N LEU A 193 -3.70 18.19 -12.13
CA LEU A 193 -2.66 19.10 -11.63
C LEU A 193 -1.44 19.11 -12.56
N LEU A 194 -0.98 17.94 -13.00
CA LEU A 194 0.18 17.84 -13.91
C LEU A 194 -0.09 18.54 -15.25
N CYS A 195 -1.33 18.52 -15.76
CA CYS A 195 -1.72 19.27 -16.97
C CYS A 195 -1.65 20.79 -16.77
N GLY A 196 -1.84 21.28 -15.54
CA GLY A 196 -1.70 22.69 -15.19
C GLY A 196 -0.24 23.17 -15.14
N THR A 197 0.73 22.26 -15.09
CA THR A 197 2.14 22.62 -14.98
C THR A 197 2.67 23.20 -16.28
N ARG A 198 3.58 24.16 -16.17
CA ARG A 198 4.23 24.80 -17.32
C ARG A 198 5.72 24.45 -17.33
N GLU A 199 6.08 23.53 -18.21
CA GLU A 199 7.50 23.33 -18.54
C GLU A 199 8.02 24.51 -19.37
N LYS A 200 9.27 24.90 -19.13
CA LYS A 200 9.92 25.96 -19.93
C LYS A 200 10.08 25.45 -21.36
N LEU A 201 9.51 26.18 -22.32
CA LEU A 201 9.73 25.94 -23.74
C LEU A 201 11.23 25.94 -24.03
N THR A 202 11.72 24.88 -24.67
CA THR A 202 13.10 24.85 -25.17
C THR A 202 13.27 25.91 -26.26
N LYS A 203 14.49 26.42 -26.50
CA LYS A 203 14.75 27.44 -27.54
C LYS A 203 14.22 27.07 -28.95
N THR A 204 13.98 25.79 -29.20
CA THR A 204 13.45 25.22 -30.44
C THR A 204 11.93 25.04 -30.47
N GLN A 205 11.23 25.28 -29.35
CA GLN A 205 9.79 25.05 -29.21
C GLN A 205 9.04 26.38 -29.21
N THR A 206 8.02 26.48 -30.07
CA THR A 206 7.07 27.59 -30.08
C THR A 206 5.96 27.34 -29.09
N ALA A 207 5.40 28.41 -28.51
CA ALA A 207 4.21 28.29 -27.68
C ALA A 207 3.07 27.61 -28.46
N PRO A 208 2.38 26.59 -27.89
CA PRO A 208 1.28 25.92 -28.55
C PRO A 208 0.11 26.87 -28.77
N SER A 209 -0.61 26.68 -29.88
CA SER A 209 -1.86 27.40 -30.11
C SER A 209 -2.95 26.94 -29.13
N PRO A 210 -3.98 27.77 -28.84
CA PRO A 210 -5.08 27.38 -27.96
C PRO A 210 -5.80 26.08 -28.34
N PHE A 211 -5.79 25.71 -29.63
CA PHE A 211 -6.46 24.52 -30.16
C PHE A 211 -5.52 23.33 -30.38
N THR A 212 -4.26 23.43 -29.94
CA THR A 212 -3.31 22.32 -30.02
C THR A 212 -3.74 21.21 -29.05
N LEU A 213 -3.93 20.00 -29.57
CA LEU A 213 -4.35 18.82 -28.81
C LEU A 213 -3.17 18.00 -28.27
N TYR A 214 -2.01 18.07 -28.91
CA TYR A 214 -0.79 17.37 -28.51
C TYR A 214 0.41 18.31 -28.59
N HIS A 215 1.23 18.33 -27.55
CA HIS A 215 2.46 19.11 -27.50
C HIS A 215 3.50 18.39 -26.61
N PRO A 216 4.80 18.38 -26.97
CA PRO A 216 5.85 17.68 -26.21
C PRO A 216 5.98 18.11 -24.74
N THR A 217 5.56 19.32 -24.37
CA THR A 217 5.52 19.76 -22.97
C THR A 217 4.56 18.95 -22.09
N MET A 218 3.73 18.08 -22.69
CA MET A 218 2.81 17.19 -22.00
C MET A 218 3.36 15.76 -21.89
N ASP A 219 4.61 15.49 -22.29
CA ASP A 219 5.19 14.14 -22.27
C ASP A 219 5.17 13.51 -20.87
N ALA A 220 5.36 14.31 -19.80
CA ALA A 220 5.23 13.86 -18.43
C ALA A 220 3.78 13.40 -18.09
N VAL A 221 2.76 14.12 -18.58
CA VAL A 221 1.34 13.77 -18.42
C VAL A 221 1.03 12.46 -19.13
N TYR A 222 1.45 12.32 -20.38
CA TYR A 222 1.23 11.10 -21.16
C TYR A 222 1.95 9.89 -20.54
N SER A 223 3.18 10.09 -20.10
CA SER A 223 3.94 9.06 -19.37
C SER A 223 3.21 8.63 -18.09
N GLN A 224 2.66 9.58 -17.32
CA GLN A 224 1.90 9.29 -16.11
C GLN A 224 0.63 8.49 -16.41
N ILE A 225 -0.10 8.82 -17.48
CA ILE A 225 -1.30 8.09 -17.91
C ILE A 225 -0.95 6.66 -18.35
N ILE A 226 0.10 6.48 -19.16
CA ILE A 226 0.56 5.15 -19.59
C ILE A 226 0.92 4.30 -18.37
N MET A 227 1.62 4.89 -17.40
CA MET A 227 2.02 4.20 -16.17
C MET A 227 0.84 3.92 -15.24
N MET A 228 -0.18 4.77 -15.22
CA MET A 228 -1.45 4.52 -14.53
C MET A 228 -2.15 3.29 -15.14
N VAL A 229 -2.24 3.21 -16.48
CA VAL A 229 -2.81 2.05 -17.18
C VAL A 229 -1.99 0.78 -16.91
N GLY A 230 -0.66 0.87 -16.93
CA GLY A 230 0.23 -0.21 -16.50
C GLY A 230 -0.04 -0.63 -15.05
N GLY A 231 -0.31 0.33 -14.17
CA GLY A 231 -0.78 0.13 -12.79
C GLY A 231 -2.09 -0.67 -12.70
N LEU A 232 -3.09 -0.37 -13.53
CA LEU A 232 -4.36 -1.11 -13.59
C LEU A 232 -4.16 -2.58 -14.02
N VAL A 233 -3.25 -2.81 -14.97
CA VAL A 233 -2.85 -4.15 -15.41
C VAL A 233 -2.15 -4.89 -14.26
N LEU A 234 -1.16 -4.25 -13.63
CA LEU A 234 -0.43 -4.82 -12.48
C LEU A 234 -1.37 -5.13 -11.31
N PHE A 235 -2.28 -4.21 -10.99
CA PHE A 235 -3.32 -4.39 -9.98
C PHE A 235 -4.18 -5.62 -10.26
N SER A 236 -4.65 -5.77 -11.50
CA SER A 236 -5.49 -6.89 -11.91
C SER A 236 -4.73 -8.22 -11.88
N PHE A 237 -3.48 -8.21 -12.34
CA PHE A 237 -2.57 -9.34 -12.28
C PHE A 237 -2.31 -9.78 -10.84
N LEU A 238 -2.00 -8.86 -9.93
CA LEU A 238 -1.72 -9.18 -8.53
C LEU A 238 -2.93 -9.78 -7.82
N ILE A 239 -4.15 -9.27 -8.08
CA ILE A 239 -5.38 -9.89 -7.53
C ILE A 239 -5.54 -11.33 -8.03
N TRP A 240 -5.37 -11.56 -9.33
CA TRP A 240 -5.43 -12.91 -9.90
C TRP A 240 -4.35 -13.83 -9.32
N PHE A 241 -3.13 -13.30 -9.17
CA PHE A 241 -1.98 -14.05 -8.67
C PHE A 241 -2.16 -14.45 -7.21
N MET A 242 -2.64 -13.52 -6.36
CA MET A 242 -2.82 -13.75 -4.93
C MET A 242 -4.03 -14.61 -4.61
N GLN A 243 -4.97 -14.80 -5.54
CA GLN A 243 -6.17 -15.61 -5.34
C GLN A 243 -5.84 -17.02 -4.82
N ASP A 244 -4.74 -17.61 -5.30
CA ASP A 244 -4.28 -18.94 -4.93
C ASP A 244 -3.09 -18.86 -3.96
N LEU A 245 -3.34 -19.15 -2.68
CA LEU A 245 -2.31 -19.12 -1.65
C LEU A 245 -1.21 -20.17 -1.85
N THR A 246 -1.47 -21.25 -2.59
CA THR A 246 -0.44 -22.26 -2.90
C THR A 246 0.60 -21.66 -3.86
N ARG A 247 0.14 -20.89 -4.85
CA ARG A 247 0.99 -20.11 -5.74
C ARG A 247 1.76 -19.05 -4.97
N VAL A 248 1.09 -18.32 -4.08
CA VAL A 248 1.73 -17.30 -3.23
C VAL A 248 2.90 -17.90 -2.44
N ASN A 249 2.66 -19.04 -1.78
CA ASN A 249 3.69 -19.69 -0.97
C ASN A 249 4.83 -20.28 -1.80
N LYS A 250 4.55 -20.83 -3.00
CA LYS A 250 5.59 -21.32 -3.92
C LYS A 250 6.51 -20.21 -4.41
N TRP A 251 5.96 -19.04 -4.73
CA TRP A 251 6.69 -17.93 -5.32
C TRP A 251 7.31 -16.96 -4.31
N ARG A 252 7.09 -17.18 -3.02
CA ARG A 252 7.63 -16.37 -1.92
C ARG A 252 9.14 -16.12 -2.02
N THR A 253 9.95 -17.17 -2.06
CA THR A 253 11.42 -17.04 -2.05
C THR A 253 11.95 -16.49 -3.37
N PRO A 254 11.47 -16.91 -4.56
CA PRO A 254 11.82 -16.25 -5.82
C PRO A 254 11.51 -14.76 -5.81
N ILE A 255 10.32 -14.33 -5.37
CA ILE A 255 9.94 -12.92 -5.37
C ILE A 255 10.82 -12.11 -4.41
N ALA A 256 11.19 -12.66 -3.25
CA ALA A 256 12.13 -12.00 -2.33
C ALA A 256 13.52 -11.80 -2.96
N VAL A 257 14.06 -12.83 -3.61
CA VAL A 257 15.38 -12.78 -4.26
C VAL A 257 15.35 -11.83 -5.46
N ILE A 258 14.33 -11.94 -6.32
CA ILE A 258 14.14 -11.02 -7.44
C ILE A 258 14.01 -9.58 -6.94
N GLY A 259 13.26 -9.35 -5.87
CA GLY A 259 13.14 -8.02 -5.25
C GLY A 259 14.50 -7.48 -4.79
N LEU A 260 15.33 -8.29 -4.15
CA LEU A 260 16.66 -7.88 -3.70
C LEU A 260 17.62 -7.60 -4.87
N LEU A 261 17.59 -8.44 -5.91
CA LEU A 261 18.39 -8.25 -7.12
C LEU A 261 17.96 -7.00 -7.89
N LEU A 262 16.65 -6.79 -8.00
CA LEU A 262 16.06 -5.62 -8.65
C LEU A 262 16.41 -4.34 -7.89
N LEU A 263 16.43 -4.38 -6.56
CA LEU A 263 16.89 -3.28 -5.72
C LEU A 263 18.40 -3.03 -5.86
N ALA A 264 19.22 -4.07 -6.06
CA ALA A 264 20.66 -3.89 -6.25
C ALA A 264 21.03 -3.43 -7.67
N ALA A 265 20.13 -3.53 -8.64
CA ALA A 265 20.42 -3.24 -10.04
C ALA A 265 20.93 -1.79 -10.28
N PRO A 266 20.37 -0.74 -9.66
CA PRO A 266 20.90 0.62 -9.80
C PRO A 266 22.36 0.76 -9.34
N LEU A 267 22.82 -0.03 -8.36
CA LEU A 267 24.22 0.00 -7.93
C LEU A 267 25.18 -0.41 -9.06
N ALA A 268 24.75 -1.30 -9.96
CA ALA A 268 25.56 -1.73 -11.11
C ALA A 268 25.40 -0.78 -12.31
N ILE A 269 24.17 -0.52 -12.74
CA ILE A 269 23.86 0.14 -14.03
C ILE A 269 23.13 1.48 -13.90
N GLY A 270 22.83 1.91 -12.67
CA GLY A 270 22.10 3.15 -12.41
C GLY A 270 22.95 4.40 -12.58
N THR A 271 22.27 5.53 -12.76
CA THR A 271 22.90 6.85 -12.85
C THR A 271 22.76 7.62 -11.54
N SER A 272 23.76 8.45 -11.20
CA SER A 272 23.69 9.32 -10.03
C SER A 272 22.89 10.58 -10.36
N VAL A 273 21.76 10.77 -9.67
CA VAL A 273 20.94 11.99 -9.75
C VAL A 273 20.84 12.58 -8.35
N ASN A 274 21.20 13.86 -8.19
CA ASN A 274 21.20 14.56 -6.89
C ASN A 274 21.94 13.80 -5.77
N GLY A 275 23.02 13.09 -6.12
CA GLY A 275 23.86 12.36 -5.17
C GLY A 275 23.36 10.98 -4.75
N SER A 276 22.21 10.52 -5.28
CA SER A 276 21.66 9.17 -5.08
C SER A 276 21.71 8.35 -6.37
N LYS A 277 22.02 7.04 -6.25
CA LYS A 277 22.16 6.09 -7.37
C LYS A 277 21.03 5.06 -7.35
N ASN A 278 19.79 5.53 -7.49
CA ASN A 278 18.56 4.73 -7.36
C ASN A 278 17.70 4.66 -8.65
N TRP A 279 18.11 5.33 -9.73
CA TRP A 279 17.38 5.34 -11.01
C TRP A 279 18.11 4.55 -12.11
N ILE A 280 17.34 3.86 -12.93
CA ILE A 280 17.80 3.19 -14.15
C ILE A 280 17.14 3.85 -15.36
N HIS A 281 17.94 4.26 -16.34
CA HIS A 281 17.46 4.79 -17.61
C HIS A 281 17.71 3.76 -18.72
N LEU A 282 16.64 3.24 -19.32
CA LEU A 282 16.72 2.26 -20.40
C LEU A 282 15.81 2.70 -21.55
N ALA A 283 16.37 2.87 -22.75
CA ALA A 283 15.61 3.15 -23.98
C ALA A 283 14.58 4.29 -23.85
N GLY A 284 14.95 5.39 -23.19
CA GLY A 284 14.08 6.55 -23.00
C GLY A 284 13.07 6.45 -21.83
N ILE A 285 13.05 5.34 -21.09
CA ILE A 285 12.21 5.15 -19.91
C ILE A 285 13.08 5.25 -18.65
N SER A 286 12.67 6.08 -17.70
CA SER A 286 13.24 6.12 -16.35
C SER A 286 12.43 5.23 -15.42
N VAL A 287 13.12 4.32 -14.72
CA VAL A 287 12.50 3.40 -13.76
C VAL A 287 13.23 3.49 -12.43
N GLN A 288 12.47 3.66 -11.36
CA GLN A 288 12.96 3.54 -9.99
C GLN A 288 12.59 2.14 -9.46
N PRO A 289 13.55 1.20 -9.35
CA PRO A 289 13.22 -0.18 -9.01
C PRO A 289 12.64 -0.35 -7.60
N SER A 290 13.05 0.50 -6.65
CA SER A 290 12.59 0.45 -5.26
C SER A 290 11.06 0.56 -5.13
N GLU A 291 10.39 1.24 -6.07
CA GLU A 291 8.93 1.34 -6.12
C GLU A 291 8.25 -0.05 -6.27
N PHE A 292 8.79 -0.92 -7.13
CA PHE A 292 8.28 -2.29 -7.31
C PHE A 292 8.72 -3.22 -6.18
N VAL A 293 9.92 -3.00 -5.64
CA VAL A 293 10.46 -3.81 -4.54
C VAL A 293 9.61 -3.66 -3.28
N LYS A 294 8.95 -2.52 -3.06
CA LYS A 294 7.94 -2.36 -1.98
C LYS A 294 6.85 -3.44 -2.07
N LEU A 295 6.37 -3.74 -3.27
CA LEU A 295 5.35 -4.78 -3.51
C LEU A 295 5.92 -6.18 -3.23
N CYS A 296 7.13 -6.47 -3.73
CA CYS A 296 7.83 -7.72 -3.47
C CYS A 296 8.07 -7.92 -1.96
N PHE A 297 8.41 -6.85 -1.24
CA PHE A 297 8.69 -6.87 0.19
C PHE A 297 7.43 -7.13 1.02
N ILE A 298 6.31 -6.47 0.72
CA ILE A 298 5.01 -6.74 1.35
C ILE A 298 4.62 -8.21 1.12
N PHE A 299 4.74 -8.67 -0.13
CA PHE A 299 4.41 -10.03 -0.52
C PHE A 299 5.28 -11.07 0.22
N ALA A 300 6.60 -10.92 0.14
CA ALA A 300 7.56 -11.84 0.75
C ALA A 300 7.45 -11.80 2.29
N GLY A 301 7.28 -10.62 2.87
CA GLY A 301 7.09 -10.44 4.30
C GLY A 301 5.85 -11.14 4.81
N ALA A 302 4.70 -10.96 4.17
CA ALA A 302 3.48 -11.65 4.56
C ALA A 302 3.55 -13.16 4.32
N ALA A 303 4.08 -13.62 3.18
CA ALA A 303 4.15 -15.04 2.85
C ALA A 303 5.22 -15.81 3.65
N THR A 304 6.30 -15.16 4.10
CA THR A 304 7.32 -15.80 4.98
C THR A 304 6.73 -16.08 6.35
N LEU A 305 5.71 -15.32 6.70
CA LEU A 305 5.08 -15.29 8.00
C LEU A 305 3.79 -16.12 8.08
N ASP A 306 3.35 -16.74 6.97
CA ASP A 306 2.09 -17.51 6.83
C ASP A 306 2.01 -18.77 7.70
N HIS A 307 3.16 -19.26 8.20
CA HIS A 307 3.16 -20.18 9.34
C HIS A 307 3.22 -19.38 10.64
N LEU A 308 2.04 -19.22 11.25
CA LEU A 308 1.88 -18.88 12.66
C LEU A 308 2.87 -19.75 13.46
N GLN A 309 3.75 -19.09 14.23
CA GLN A 309 4.50 -19.67 15.36
C GLN A 309 5.90 -20.29 15.12
N THR A 310 6.48 -20.35 13.91
CA THR A 310 7.89 -20.80 13.79
C THR A 310 8.90 -19.64 13.96
N ARG A 311 9.71 -19.67 15.04
CA ARG A 311 10.76 -18.64 15.33
C ARG A 311 11.73 -18.41 14.16
N ARG A 312 12.02 -19.45 13.36
CA ARG A 312 12.98 -19.43 12.26
C ARG A 312 12.58 -18.46 11.13
N ASN A 313 11.29 -18.25 10.93
CA ASN A 313 10.77 -17.40 9.84
C ASN A 313 10.92 -15.90 10.15
N LEU A 314 10.97 -15.49 11.42
CA LEU A 314 11.17 -14.08 11.79
C LEU A 314 12.62 -13.64 11.51
N ILE A 315 13.59 -14.51 11.79
CA ILE A 315 15.00 -14.26 11.49
C ILE A 315 15.21 -14.10 9.98
N GLY A 316 14.57 -14.95 9.16
CA GLY A 316 14.62 -14.81 7.70
C GLY A 316 14.07 -13.47 7.20
N PHE A 317 12.97 -12.98 7.79
CA PHE A 317 12.41 -11.68 7.43
C PHE A 317 13.27 -10.50 7.90
N ILE A 318 13.88 -10.60 9.08
CA ILE A 318 14.88 -9.62 9.55
C ILE A 318 16.11 -9.61 8.62
N GLY A 319 16.56 -10.77 8.14
CA GLY A 319 17.62 -10.88 7.16
C GLY A 319 17.28 -10.21 5.83
N LEU A 320 16.04 -10.40 5.35
CA LEU A 320 15.53 -9.69 4.16
C LEU A 320 15.53 -8.17 4.36
N LEU A 321 15.05 -7.69 5.51
CA LEU A 321 15.10 -6.26 5.86
C LEU A 321 16.55 -5.76 5.86
N ALA A 322 17.47 -6.46 6.51
CA ALA A 322 18.87 -6.06 6.59
C ALA A 322 19.51 -5.94 5.20
N GLY A 323 19.20 -6.87 4.29
CA GLY A 323 19.64 -6.81 2.89
C GLY A 323 19.07 -5.59 2.17
N VAL A 324 17.77 -5.34 2.29
CA VAL A 324 17.10 -4.17 1.69
C VAL A 324 17.68 -2.86 2.22
N MET A 325 17.83 -2.73 3.54
CA MET A 325 18.40 -1.54 4.18
C MET A 325 19.86 -1.33 3.77
N GLY A 326 20.66 -2.39 3.70
CA GLY A 326 22.05 -2.31 3.25
C GLY A 326 22.16 -1.75 1.83
N ILE A 327 21.31 -2.23 0.91
CA ILE A 327 21.29 -1.73 -0.46
C ILE A 327 20.82 -0.26 -0.51
N LEU A 328 19.74 0.10 0.18
CA LEU A 328 19.22 1.48 0.18
C LEU A 328 20.23 2.49 0.77
N ILE A 329 21.01 2.07 1.77
CA ILE A 329 22.12 2.88 2.31
C ILE A 329 23.20 3.10 1.25
N LEU A 330 23.54 2.08 0.46
CA LEU A 330 24.49 2.21 -0.65
C LEU A 330 23.94 3.10 -1.78
N GLU A 331 22.65 3.05 -2.06
CA GLU A 331 21.95 3.93 -3.01
C GLU A 331 21.79 5.37 -2.48
N ARG A 332 21.98 5.58 -1.17
CA ARG A 332 21.77 6.84 -0.44
C ARG A 332 20.30 7.31 -0.46
N ASP A 333 19.35 6.37 -0.43
CA ASP A 333 17.91 6.63 -0.44
C ASP A 333 17.28 6.44 0.95
N ILE A 334 17.24 7.54 1.72
CA ILE A 334 16.71 7.53 3.09
C ILE A 334 15.20 7.52 3.13
N GLY A 335 14.56 8.19 2.18
CA GLY A 335 13.10 8.18 2.06
C GLY A 335 12.59 6.76 1.85
N GLY A 336 13.18 6.06 0.89
CA GLY A 336 12.94 4.63 0.66
C GLY A 336 13.22 3.80 1.90
N ALA A 337 14.39 3.97 2.53
CA ALA A 337 14.77 3.22 3.74
C ALA A 337 13.75 3.38 4.88
N ALA A 338 13.27 4.60 5.13
CA ALA A 338 12.24 4.87 6.11
C ALA A 338 10.91 4.17 5.77
N VAL A 339 10.49 4.17 4.50
CA VAL A 339 9.25 3.50 4.04
C VAL A 339 9.36 1.97 4.21
N PHE A 340 10.47 1.35 3.81
CA PHE A 340 10.69 -0.09 3.99
C PHE A 340 10.73 -0.47 5.47
N PHE A 341 11.40 0.33 6.29
CA PHE A 341 11.47 0.11 7.73
C PHE A 341 10.10 0.22 8.41
N ALA A 342 9.31 1.26 8.09
CA ALA A 342 7.95 1.40 8.60
C ALA A 342 7.05 0.22 8.16
N THR A 343 7.18 -0.22 6.90
CA THR A 343 6.46 -1.38 6.37
C THR A 343 6.83 -2.66 7.13
N PHE A 344 8.12 -2.85 7.42
CA PHE A 344 8.59 -3.94 8.26
C PHE A 344 7.97 -3.90 9.66
N LEU A 345 7.94 -2.74 10.32
CA LEU A 345 7.34 -2.60 11.64
C LEU A 345 5.86 -2.99 11.64
N ILE A 346 5.11 -2.58 10.62
CA ILE A 346 3.70 -2.94 10.48
C ILE A 346 3.53 -4.46 10.34
N ILE A 347 4.31 -5.10 9.45
CA ILE A 347 4.26 -6.55 9.23
C ILE A 347 4.70 -7.31 10.50
N ALA A 348 5.78 -6.87 11.15
CA ALA A 348 6.32 -7.48 12.36
C ALA A 348 5.34 -7.35 13.54
N PHE A 349 4.70 -6.18 13.70
CA PHE A 349 3.68 -5.96 14.72
C PHE A 349 2.44 -6.82 14.50
N MET A 350 1.91 -6.84 13.26
CA MET A 350 0.75 -7.67 12.90
C MET A 350 0.99 -9.16 13.15
N ARG A 351 2.25 -9.61 13.09
CA ARG A 351 2.62 -11.00 13.39
C ARG A 351 2.87 -11.27 14.86
N SER A 352 3.74 -10.47 15.49
CA SER A 352 4.23 -10.77 16.84
C SER A 352 3.26 -10.30 17.93
N GLY A 353 2.43 -9.28 17.66
CA GLY A 353 1.61 -8.61 18.66
C GLY A 353 2.40 -7.98 19.82
N SER A 354 3.74 -7.99 19.76
CA SER A 354 4.62 -7.65 20.85
C SER A 354 5.14 -6.24 20.68
N MET A 355 4.64 -5.31 21.51
CA MET A 355 5.15 -3.93 21.56
C MET A 355 6.66 -3.89 21.85
N ARG A 356 7.20 -4.88 22.57
CA ARG A 356 8.64 -4.98 22.84
C ARG A 356 9.47 -5.12 21.55
N THR A 357 9.00 -5.91 20.59
CA THR A 357 9.71 -6.11 19.32
C THR A 357 9.72 -4.84 18.46
N VAL A 358 8.62 -4.09 18.50
CA VAL A 358 8.50 -2.79 17.82
C VAL A 358 9.45 -1.77 18.46
N VAL A 359 9.42 -1.64 19.79
CA VAL A 359 10.29 -0.71 20.53
C VAL A 359 11.77 -1.03 20.30
N LEU A 360 12.16 -2.32 20.35
CA LEU A 360 13.55 -2.72 20.09
C LEU A 360 13.97 -2.41 18.65
N SER A 361 13.09 -2.63 17.68
CA SER A 361 13.37 -2.31 16.27
C SER A 361 13.55 -0.81 16.07
N ILE A 362 12.71 0.02 16.71
CA ILE A 362 12.84 1.49 16.67
C ILE A 362 14.15 1.94 17.32
N ALA A 363 14.53 1.35 18.46
CA ALA A 363 15.81 1.64 19.09
C ALA A 363 17.00 1.31 18.17
N ALA A 364 16.95 0.17 17.48
CA ALA A 364 17.97 -0.21 16.50
C ALA A 364 18.02 0.76 15.29
N ALA A 365 16.86 1.24 14.82
CA ALA A 365 16.81 2.25 13.77
C ALA A 365 17.43 3.59 14.21
N GLY A 366 17.28 3.96 15.50
CA GLY A 366 17.96 5.13 16.06
C GLY A 366 19.48 5.07 15.90
N VAL A 367 20.08 3.91 16.17
CA VAL A 367 21.52 3.69 15.92
C VAL A 367 21.85 3.83 14.44
N GLY A 368 21.04 3.22 13.56
CA GLY A 368 21.22 3.33 12.11
C GLY A 368 21.17 4.76 11.59
N ILE A 369 20.26 5.60 12.11
CA ILE A 369 20.17 7.02 11.74
C ILE A 369 21.45 7.76 12.12
N VAL A 370 21.98 7.54 13.33
CA VAL A 370 23.25 8.15 13.76
C VAL A 370 24.39 7.74 12.83
N THR A 371 24.47 6.48 12.44
CA THR A 371 25.49 6.00 11.48
C THR A 371 25.35 6.65 10.11
N VAL A 372 24.13 6.78 9.59
CA VAL A 372 23.90 7.40 8.27
C VAL A 372 24.24 8.89 8.29
N LEU A 373 23.92 9.60 9.38
CA LEU A 373 24.23 11.03 9.54
C LEU A 373 25.73 11.32 9.59
N THR A 374 26.55 10.38 10.05
CA THR A 374 28.02 10.55 10.05
C THR A 374 28.67 10.15 8.73
N MET A 375 28.03 9.27 7.95
CA MET A 375 28.59 8.76 6.69
C MET A 375 28.27 9.62 5.46
N PHE A 376 27.13 10.34 5.43
CA PHE A 376 26.68 11.03 4.23
C PHE A 376 26.39 12.53 4.47
N GLY A 377 27.23 13.39 3.89
CA GLY A 377 27.12 14.86 4.04
C GLY A 377 25.77 15.46 3.60
N HIS A 378 25.24 15.04 2.44
CA HIS A 378 23.94 15.51 1.93
C HIS A 378 22.76 15.17 2.85
N VAL A 379 22.86 14.06 3.58
CA VAL A 379 21.83 13.66 4.54
C VAL A 379 21.91 14.55 5.76
N LYS A 380 23.12 14.71 6.30
CA LYS A 380 23.38 15.58 7.44
C LYS A 380 22.87 16.99 7.18
N GLU A 381 23.10 17.51 5.98
CA GLU A 381 22.64 18.82 5.54
C GLU A 381 21.11 18.99 5.62
N ARG A 382 20.33 17.99 5.20
CA ARG A 382 18.86 18.02 5.32
C ARG A 382 18.39 18.07 6.77
N PHE A 383 19.13 17.44 7.69
CA PHE A 383 18.82 17.46 9.12
C PHE A 383 19.28 18.75 9.81
N GLU A 384 20.37 19.36 9.36
CA GLU A 384 20.84 20.67 9.87
C GLU A 384 19.89 21.81 9.48
N VAL A 385 19.29 21.72 8.29
CA VAL A 385 18.36 22.72 7.76
C VAL A 385 16.93 22.53 8.29
N TRP A 386 16.58 21.30 8.68
CA TRP A 386 15.26 20.99 9.24
C TRP A 386 14.97 21.87 10.47
N ARG A 387 13.78 22.50 10.50
CA ARG A 387 13.37 23.50 11.52
C ARG A 387 14.11 24.84 11.48
N HIS A 388 15.04 25.00 10.54
CA HIS A 388 15.88 26.18 10.32
C HIS A 388 15.79 26.68 8.86
N VAL A 389 14.73 26.30 8.13
CA VAL A 389 14.54 26.62 6.70
C VAL A 389 14.40 28.12 6.41
N TRP A 390 13.96 28.89 7.41
CA TRP A 390 13.76 30.35 7.32
C TRP A 390 15.01 31.16 7.70
N ASP A 391 16.07 30.51 8.19
CA ASP A 391 17.31 31.20 8.54
C ASP A 391 17.91 31.85 7.29
N THR A 392 18.51 33.03 7.43
CA THR A 392 19.05 33.83 6.32
C THR A 392 20.01 33.05 5.42
N ASN A 393 20.78 32.12 6.02
CA ASN A 393 21.74 31.28 5.31
C ASN A 393 21.08 30.11 4.54
N ASN A 394 19.87 29.70 4.93
CA ASN A 394 19.19 28.52 4.39
C ASN A 394 18.08 28.89 3.40
N ILE A 395 17.38 30.01 3.62
CA ILE A 395 16.16 30.39 2.91
C ILE A 395 16.32 30.49 1.37
N TYR A 396 17.51 30.88 0.89
CA TYR A 396 17.83 31.01 -0.53
C TYR A 396 18.73 29.90 -1.07
N ASP A 397 19.11 28.94 -0.23
CA ASP A 397 20.00 27.84 -0.60
C ASP A 397 19.36 26.50 -0.19
N LYS A 398 19.81 25.90 0.90
CA LYS A 398 19.43 24.54 1.31
C LYS A 398 17.96 24.39 1.71
N GLY A 399 17.38 25.43 2.30
CA GLY A 399 15.97 25.49 2.71
C GLY A 399 15.03 26.00 1.62
N PHE A 400 15.56 26.32 0.43
CA PHE A 400 14.80 27.00 -0.63
C PHE A 400 13.52 26.26 -1.01
N GLN A 401 13.58 24.94 -1.21
CA GLN A 401 12.41 24.15 -1.63
C GLN A 401 11.27 24.18 -0.60
N GLN A 402 11.58 24.00 0.68
CA GLN A 402 10.60 23.93 1.77
C GLN A 402 9.98 25.31 2.03
N THR A 403 10.80 26.36 2.08
CA THR A 403 10.35 27.75 2.23
C THR A 403 9.39 28.13 1.10
N ARG A 404 9.68 27.74 -0.15
CA ARG A 404 8.80 28.00 -1.28
C ARG A 404 7.46 27.27 -1.13
N VAL A 405 7.47 25.97 -0.80
CA VAL A 405 6.23 25.23 -0.54
C VAL A 405 5.37 25.90 0.51
N LEU A 406 5.95 26.33 1.63
CA LEU A 406 5.22 27.03 2.70
C LEU A 406 4.64 28.36 2.22
N THR A 407 5.42 29.15 1.48
CA THR A 407 4.99 30.46 0.96
C THR A 407 3.85 30.31 -0.06
N TYR A 408 3.98 29.37 -1.00
CA TYR A 408 2.97 29.13 -2.04
C TYR A 408 1.71 28.43 -1.49
N SER A 409 1.86 27.56 -0.49
CA SER A 409 0.70 26.99 0.22
C SER A 409 -0.11 28.08 0.91
N ALA A 410 0.55 29.12 1.45
CA ALA A 410 -0.15 30.27 2.03
C ALA A 410 -0.87 31.11 0.97
N SER A 411 -0.31 31.29 -0.23
CA SER A 411 -0.95 32.08 -1.29
C SER A 411 -2.20 31.42 -1.89
N GLY A 412 -2.32 30.08 -1.82
CA GLY A 412 -3.53 29.37 -2.25
C GLY A 412 -4.75 29.60 -1.37
N GLY A 413 -4.57 30.03 -0.11
CA GLY A 413 -5.66 30.17 0.84
C GLY A 413 -6.48 28.88 1.03
N LEU A 414 -7.77 29.03 1.34
CA LEU A 414 -8.65 27.88 1.60
C LEU A 414 -9.16 27.18 0.33
N PHE A 415 -9.35 27.93 -0.76
CA PHE A 415 -10.02 27.47 -2.00
C PHE A 415 -9.10 27.37 -3.22
N GLY A 416 -7.85 27.79 -3.11
CA GLY A 416 -6.87 27.72 -4.19
C GLY A 416 -7.00 28.86 -5.20
N VAL A 417 -6.00 28.96 -6.06
CA VAL A 417 -5.99 29.92 -7.19
C VAL A 417 -6.48 29.32 -8.52
N GLY A 418 -6.78 28.02 -8.52
CA GLY A 418 -7.16 27.24 -9.70
C GLY A 418 -5.97 26.53 -10.36
N ILE A 419 -6.23 25.36 -10.94
CA ILE A 419 -5.20 24.54 -11.61
C ILE A 419 -4.52 25.32 -12.74
N GLY A 420 -3.19 25.33 -12.73
CA GLY A 420 -2.36 26.04 -13.70
C GLY A 420 -2.24 27.56 -13.47
N ASN A 421 -2.85 28.09 -12.42
CA ASN A 421 -2.64 29.47 -11.96
C ASN A 421 -1.67 29.55 -10.78
N GLY A 422 -1.17 28.44 -10.24
CA GLY A 422 -0.22 28.44 -9.12
C GLY A 422 1.19 28.85 -9.54
N GLY A 423 1.87 29.65 -8.72
CA GLY A 423 3.25 30.06 -8.96
C GLY A 423 4.26 28.92 -8.82
N LEU A 424 4.01 27.92 -7.95
CA LEU A 424 4.87 26.75 -7.79
C LEU A 424 4.83 25.82 -9.02
N GLY A 425 3.67 25.72 -9.69
CA GLY A 425 3.46 24.97 -10.94
C GLY A 425 3.95 25.70 -12.20
N GLY A 426 4.45 26.94 -12.06
CA GLY A 426 4.91 27.77 -13.19
C GLY A 426 3.85 28.68 -13.82
N GLY A 427 2.66 28.80 -13.20
CA GLY A 427 1.55 29.65 -13.66
C GLY A 427 1.61 31.11 -13.18
N THR A 428 0.53 31.88 -13.39
CA THR A 428 0.40 33.30 -12.99
C THR A 428 0.01 33.53 -11.54
N GLY A 429 0.53 32.73 -10.62
CA GLY A 429 0.22 32.88 -9.21
C GLY A 429 0.58 34.28 -8.71
N PRO A 430 0.04 34.71 -7.55
CA PRO A 430 0.37 36.00 -6.93
C PRO A 430 1.90 36.21 -6.74
N LEU A 431 2.65 35.11 -6.73
CA LEU A 431 4.10 35.04 -6.51
C LEU A 431 4.86 34.56 -7.77
N LYS A 432 4.35 34.86 -8.99
CA LYS A 432 5.00 34.56 -10.28
C LYS A 432 6.38 35.23 -10.36
N GLY A 433 7.44 34.45 -10.59
CA GLY A 433 8.82 34.96 -10.79
C GLY A 433 9.91 34.34 -9.91
N TYR A 434 9.55 33.64 -8.83
CA TYR A 434 10.50 32.91 -7.97
C TYR A 434 10.70 31.44 -8.41
N THR A 435 10.65 31.18 -9.72
CA THR A 435 10.18 29.92 -10.35
C THR A 435 11.26 28.89 -10.70
N ASN A 436 12.25 28.66 -9.84
CA ASN A 436 13.25 27.59 -10.06
C ASN A 436 13.19 26.53 -8.95
N VAL A 437 11.98 26.14 -8.54
CA VAL A 437 11.82 25.04 -7.58
C VAL A 437 11.84 23.71 -8.35
N THR A 438 12.92 22.95 -8.19
CA THR A 438 13.04 21.59 -8.75
C THR A 438 12.10 20.64 -8.01
N ALA A 439 11.66 19.57 -8.68
CA ALA A 439 10.78 18.53 -8.10
C ALA A 439 9.41 19.05 -7.58
N ASN A 440 8.91 20.16 -8.15
CA ASN A 440 7.61 20.75 -7.83
C ASN A 440 6.43 19.79 -8.09
N THR A 441 6.54 18.93 -9.11
CA THR A 441 5.50 17.96 -9.50
C THR A 441 5.62 16.60 -8.82
N SER A 442 6.79 16.29 -8.25
CA SER A 442 7.04 15.02 -7.54
C SER A 442 6.99 15.22 -6.03
N ASP A 443 8.07 15.72 -5.44
CA ASP A 443 8.34 15.69 -4.00
C ASP A 443 7.59 16.82 -3.29
N LEU A 444 7.32 17.91 -4.00
CA LEU A 444 6.67 19.11 -3.48
C LEU A 444 5.23 19.27 -3.99
N VAL A 445 4.65 18.20 -4.58
CA VAL A 445 3.30 18.23 -5.15
C VAL A 445 2.24 18.65 -4.13
N PHE A 446 2.45 18.38 -2.83
CA PHE A 446 1.55 18.83 -1.78
C PHE A 446 1.43 20.36 -1.72
N GLY A 447 2.56 21.07 -1.89
CA GLY A 447 2.57 22.53 -1.97
C GLY A 447 1.80 23.04 -3.19
N MET A 448 1.98 22.38 -4.33
CA MET A 448 1.29 22.72 -5.57
C MET A 448 -0.22 22.48 -5.44
N MET A 449 -0.59 21.34 -4.86
CA MET A 449 -1.99 20.98 -4.58
C MET A 449 -2.65 22.00 -3.65
N ASN A 450 -1.97 22.44 -2.58
CA ASN A 450 -2.48 23.49 -1.70
C ASN A 450 -2.63 24.82 -2.40
N GLU A 451 -1.67 25.22 -3.22
CA GLU A 451 -1.73 26.49 -3.93
C GLU A 451 -2.88 26.51 -4.94
N GLU A 452 -2.99 25.47 -5.75
CA GLU A 452 -3.93 25.44 -6.88
C GLU A 452 -5.35 25.03 -6.49
N LEU A 453 -5.51 24.02 -5.64
CA LEU A 453 -6.84 23.51 -5.23
C LEU A 453 -7.29 24.04 -3.86
N GLY A 454 -6.39 24.65 -3.09
CA GLY A 454 -6.68 25.16 -1.75
C GLY A 454 -6.54 24.13 -0.65
N LEU A 455 -6.37 24.63 0.57
CA LEU A 455 -6.19 23.78 1.77
C LEU A 455 -7.35 22.81 2.01
N LEU A 456 -8.60 23.23 1.77
CA LEU A 456 -9.77 22.38 2.03
C LEU A 456 -9.78 21.13 1.15
N MET A 457 -9.51 21.30 -0.15
CA MET A 457 -9.46 20.19 -1.09
C MET A 457 -8.29 19.26 -0.78
N SER A 458 -7.11 19.81 -0.45
CA SER A 458 -5.96 19.03 0.00
C SER A 458 -6.28 18.14 1.21
N ILE A 459 -6.99 18.67 2.22
CA ILE A 459 -7.40 17.88 3.39
C ILE A 459 -8.36 16.76 3.00
N VAL A 460 -9.30 17.01 2.09
CA VAL A 460 -10.21 15.97 1.58
C VAL A 460 -9.44 14.86 0.87
N LEU A 461 -8.47 15.20 0.02
CA LEU A 461 -7.64 14.21 -0.70
C LEU A 461 -6.76 13.40 0.26
N ILE A 462 -6.20 14.04 1.29
CA ILE A 462 -5.51 13.32 2.39
C ILE A 462 -6.48 12.37 3.11
N GLY A 463 -7.71 12.81 3.35
CA GLY A 463 -8.78 11.99 3.90
C GLY A 463 -9.07 10.76 3.04
N VAL A 464 -9.04 10.90 1.71
CA VAL A 464 -9.17 9.78 0.77
C VAL A 464 -8.00 8.79 0.88
N ILE A 465 -6.76 9.27 1.02
CA ILE A 465 -5.61 8.39 1.28
C ILE A 465 -5.78 7.66 2.63
N ALA A 466 -6.23 8.37 3.68
CA ALA A 466 -6.49 7.79 4.99
C ALA A 466 -7.66 6.78 4.99
N MET A 467 -8.60 6.88 4.05
CA MET A 467 -9.67 5.88 3.91
C MET A 467 -9.12 4.49 3.56
N PHE A 468 -7.97 4.38 2.89
CA PHE A 468 -7.35 3.09 2.60
C PHE A 468 -6.98 2.32 3.88
N ILE A 469 -6.48 2.99 4.92
CA ILE A 469 -6.17 2.32 6.19
C ILE A 469 -7.42 1.94 6.96
N LEU A 470 -8.48 2.77 6.89
CA LEU A 470 -9.77 2.46 7.51
C LEU A 470 -10.42 1.24 6.83
N PHE A 471 -10.31 1.16 5.50
CA PHE A 471 -10.77 0.02 4.71
C PHE A 471 -9.96 -1.24 5.06
N ALA A 472 -8.63 -1.17 5.01
CA ALA A 472 -7.74 -2.28 5.37
C ALA A 472 -8.00 -2.79 6.79
N ARG A 473 -8.23 -1.89 7.77
CA ARG A 473 -8.59 -2.26 9.14
C ARG A 473 -9.94 -2.98 9.21
N SER A 474 -10.96 -2.48 8.52
CA SER A 474 -12.28 -3.14 8.48
C SER A 474 -12.17 -4.55 7.91
N ASP A 475 -11.43 -4.70 6.81
CA ASP A 475 -11.33 -5.96 6.08
C ASP A 475 -10.39 -6.95 6.77
N ALA A 476 -9.31 -6.49 7.41
CA ALA A 476 -8.40 -7.33 8.19
C ALA A 476 -9.11 -8.17 9.27
N THR A 477 -10.28 -7.74 9.74
CA THR A 477 -11.10 -8.50 10.71
C THR A 477 -11.97 -9.60 10.09
N ARG A 478 -12.14 -9.57 8.77
CA ARG A 478 -13.01 -10.47 7.99
C ARG A 478 -12.25 -11.24 6.91
N SER A 479 -10.96 -10.97 6.72
CA SER A 479 -10.13 -11.63 5.72
C SER A 479 -10.10 -13.15 5.88
N ARG A 480 -9.84 -13.80 4.76
CA ARG A 480 -9.87 -15.27 4.59
C ARG A 480 -8.66 -15.99 5.18
N SER A 481 -7.55 -15.28 5.33
CA SER A 481 -6.27 -15.82 5.79
C SER A 481 -5.45 -14.70 6.40
N THR A 482 -4.51 -15.08 7.26
CA THR A 482 -3.58 -14.15 7.91
C THR A 482 -2.76 -13.37 6.88
N PHE A 483 -2.34 -14.02 5.79
CA PHE A 483 -1.66 -13.39 4.65
C PHE A 483 -2.40 -12.14 4.13
N TYR A 484 -3.70 -12.26 3.87
CA TYR A 484 -4.50 -11.16 3.32
C TYR A 484 -4.68 -10.00 4.32
N SER A 485 -4.84 -10.29 5.61
CA SER A 485 -4.90 -9.24 6.64
C SER A 485 -3.57 -8.52 6.80
N ILE A 486 -2.45 -9.23 6.78
CA ILE A 486 -1.11 -8.63 6.91
C ILE A 486 -0.81 -7.78 5.69
N THR A 487 -0.98 -8.31 4.47
CA THR A 487 -0.69 -7.56 3.23
C THR A 487 -1.55 -6.31 3.09
N ALA A 488 -2.85 -6.36 3.42
CA ALA A 488 -3.72 -5.19 3.38
C ALA A 488 -3.29 -4.10 4.38
N CYS A 489 -3.03 -4.48 5.64
CA CYS A 489 -2.56 -3.52 6.64
C CYS A 489 -1.18 -2.96 6.30
N ALA A 490 -0.26 -3.79 5.79
CA ALA A 490 1.08 -3.38 5.38
C ALA A 490 1.03 -2.41 4.19
N ALA A 491 0.27 -2.72 3.14
CA ALA A 491 0.13 -1.85 1.98
C ALA A 491 -0.54 -0.51 2.35
N ALA A 492 -1.66 -0.54 3.09
CA ALA A 492 -2.34 0.68 3.49
C ALA A 492 -1.51 1.54 4.44
N GLY A 493 -0.82 0.91 5.41
CA GLY A 493 0.06 1.61 6.34
C GLY A 493 1.31 2.17 5.67
N MET A 494 1.88 1.45 4.70
CA MET A 494 2.97 1.93 3.85
C MET A 494 2.55 3.17 3.06
N LEU A 495 1.39 3.14 2.38
CA LEU A 495 0.87 4.29 1.62
C LEU A 495 0.63 5.50 2.53
N LEU A 496 0.06 5.28 3.73
CA LEU A 496 -0.13 6.36 4.70
C LEU A 496 1.20 6.95 5.19
N PHE A 497 2.17 6.10 5.52
CA PHE A 497 3.49 6.55 5.96
C PHE A 497 4.22 7.32 4.85
N GLN A 498 4.11 6.85 3.60
CA GLN A 498 4.63 7.52 2.41
C GLN A 498 4.01 8.91 2.25
N ALA A 499 2.68 9.02 2.40
CA ALA A 499 1.99 10.31 2.37
C ALA A 499 2.45 11.24 3.51
N CYS A 500 2.62 10.73 4.73
CA CYS A 500 3.16 11.51 5.84
C CYS A 500 4.57 12.05 5.54
N LEU A 501 5.48 11.23 5.01
CA LEU A 501 6.83 11.68 4.67
C LEU A 501 6.84 12.78 3.60
N ASN A 502 5.98 12.67 2.58
CA ASN A 502 5.86 13.72 1.56
C ASN A 502 5.31 15.02 2.15
N ILE A 503 4.15 14.94 2.83
CA ILE A 503 3.44 16.11 3.36
C ILE A 503 4.29 16.79 4.44
N PHE A 504 4.73 16.04 5.46
CA PHE A 504 5.51 16.59 6.57
C PHE A 504 6.92 17.01 6.16
N GLY A 505 7.52 16.35 5.17
CA GLY A 505 8.78 16.78 4.58
C GLY A 505 8.68 18.13 3.89
N SER A 506 7.60 18.33 3.13
CA SER A 506 7.33 19.57 2.40
C SER A 506 6.94 20.75 3.31
N THR A 507 6.36 20.47 4.49
CA THR A 507 5.95 21.49 5.48
C THR A 507 6.94 21.72 6.61
N ASP A 508 8.17 21.19 6.50
CA ASP A 508 9.23 21.32 7.52
C ASP A 508 8.86 20.74 8.91
N VAL A 509 7.91 19.79 8.93
CA VAL A 509 7.61 18.98 10.12
C VAL A 509 8.62 17.83 10.23
N PHE A 510 9.01 17.24 9.09
CA PHE A 510 10.11 16.29 8.95
C PHE A 510 11.15 16.83 7.96
N PRO A 511 12.39 16.30 7.97
CA PRO A 511 13.36 16.57 6.92
C PRO A 511 12.81 16.15 5.55
N LEU A 512 13.19 16.88 4.50
CA LEU A 512 12.77 16.56 3.14
C LEU A 512 13.37 15.22 2.70
N THR A 513 12.53 14.21 2.42
CA THR A 513 12.98 12.82 2.17
C THR A 513 12.95 12.41 0.70
N GLY A 514 12.35 13.22 -0.20
CA GLY A 514 12.27 12.93 -1.63
C GLY A 514 11.32 11.77 -1.99
N VAL A 515 10.26 11.60 -1.19
CA VAL A 515 9.27 10.53 -1.33
C VAL A 515 8.04 11.07 -2.03
N THR A 516 7.47 10.32 -2.98
CA THR A 516 6.26 10.72 -3.72
C THR A 516 5.00 10.62 -2.86
N LEU A 517 4.05 11.54 -3.06
CA LEU A 517 2.70 11.43 -2.55
C LEU A 517 1.92 10.37 -3.34
N PRO A 518 1.37 9.31 -2.70
CA PRO A 518 0.71 8.23 -3.40
C PRO A 518 -0.42 8.70 -4.33
N PHE A 519 -0.45 8.17 -5.55
CA PHE A 519 -1.41 8.47 -6.62
C PHE A 519 -1.38 9.91 -7.18
N ILE A 520 -0.85 10.90 -6.47
CA ILE A 520 -0.91 12.31 -6.87
C ILE A 520 0.40 12.77 -7.53
N SER A 521 1.56 12.47 -6.94
CA SER A 521 2.86 12.93 -7.45
C SER A 521 3.16 12.42 -8.86
N ALA A 522 3.83 13.25 -9.64
CA ALA A 522 4.45 12.85 -10.90
C ALA A 522 5.57 11.83 -10.62
N GLY A 523 5.49 10.68 -11.27
CA GLY A 523 6.44 9.59 -11.07
C GLY A 523 5.89 8.29 -11.65
N GLY A 524 6.32 7.94 -12.87
CA GLY A 524 5.79 6.80 -13.60
C GLY A 524 5.87 5.46 -12.84
N SER A 525 7.05 5.11 -12.33
CA SER A 525 7.21 3.88 -11.53
C SER A 525 6.38 3.90 -10.25
N SER A 526 6.27 5.05 -9.60
CA SER A 526 5.51 5.18 -8.36
C SER A 526 4.01 5.05 -8.61
N MET A 527 3.47 5.68 -9.66
CA MET A 527 2.07 5.55 -10.08
C MET A 527 1.70 4.08 -10.33
N MET A 528 2.53 3.34 -11.07
CA MET A 528 2.29 1.92 -11.31
C MET A 528 2.35 1.09 -10.00
N ALA A 529 3.33 1.39 -9.14
CA ALA A 529 3.52 0.68 -7.88
C ALA A 529 2.37 0.92 -6.87
N VAL A 530 1.85 2.14 -6.75
CA VAL A 530 0.74 2.42 -5.80
C VAL A 530 -0.57 1.75 -6.23
N TRP A 531 -0.84 1.63 -7.53
CA TRP A 531 -1.93 0.79 -8.04
C TRP A 531 -1.69 -0.69 -7.72
N GLY A 532 -0.45 -1.17 -7.86
CA GLY A 532 -0.07 -2.50 -7.40
C GLY A 532 -0.28 -2.70 -5.89
N ALA A 533 0.03 -1.69 -5.07
CA ALA A 533 -0.16 -1.73 -3.63
C ALA A 533 -1.65 -1.84 -3.25
N LEU A 534 -2.52 -1.17 -4.00
CA LEU A 534 -3.97 -1.26 -3.82
C LEU A 534 -4.51 -2.69 -3.99
N ALA A 535 -3.84 -3.53 -4.80
CA ALA A 535 -4.23 -4.92 -5.01
C ALA A 535 -4.17 -5.72 -3.70
N PHE A 536 -3.18 -5.47 -2.85
CA PHE A 536 -3.06 -6.13 -1.54
C PHE A 536 -4.26 -5.80 -0.66
N ILE A 537 -4.67 -4.53 -0.61
CA ILE A 537 -5.85 -4.09 0.14
C ILE A 537 -7.11 -4.76 -0.44
N LYS A 538 -7.30 -4.69 -1.76
CA LYS A 538 -8.47 -5.25 -2.44
C LYS A 538 -8.60 -6.76 -2.30
N SER A 539 -7.48 -7.47 -2.28
CA SER A 539 -7.44 -8.93 -2.14
C SER A 539 -7.96 -9.43 -0.80
N SER A 540 -7.96 -8.58 0.24
CA SER A 540 -8.49 -8.90 1.56
C SER A 540 -10.02 -8.92 1.64
N ASP A 541 -10.72 -8.20 0.76
CA ASP A 541 -12.18 -8.16 0.76
C ASP A 541 -12.75 -9.48 0.21
N GLU A 542 -13.54 -10.19 1.03
CA GLU A 542 -14.18 -11.44 0.62
C GLU A 542 -15.13 -11.26 -0.58
N ARG A 543 -15.72 -10.07 -0.75
CA ARG A 543 -16.65 -9.75 -1.84
C ARG A 543 -15.97 -9.82 -3.20
N THR A 544 -14.66 -9.57 -3.25
CA THR A 544 -13.87 -9.59 -4.47
C THR A 544 -13.92 -10.95 -5.19
N TYR A 545 -14.20 -12.06 -4.49
CA TYR A 545 -14.30 -13.40 -5.08
C TYR A 545 -15.66 -14.09 -4.89
N ALA A 546 -16.73 -13.35 -4.56
CA ALA A 546 -18.01 -13.94 -4.16
C ALA A 546 -18.79 -14.59 -5.32
N VAL A 547 -18.66 -14.11 -6.56
CA VAL A 547 -19.46 -14.59 -7.71
C VAL A 547 -18.95 -15.94 -8.24
N ARG A 548 -17.63 -16.13 -8.29
CA ARG A 548 -16.98 -17.37 -8.76
C ARG A 548 -17.26 -18.61 -7.90
N ARG A 549 -17.93 -18.44 -6.75
CA ARG A 549 -18.32 -19.55 -5.85
C ARG A 549 -19.74 -20.05 -6.09
N ARG A 550 -20.53 -19.32 -6.90
CA ARG A 550 -21.90 -19.72 -7.25
C ARG A 550 -21.98 -20.51 -8.56
N SER A 551 -20.93 -20.45 -9.37
CA SER A 551 -20.63 -21.37 -10.48
C SER A 551 -19.78 -22.52 -9.97
#